data_AF-A0A399GNZ8-F1
#
_entry.id   AF-A0A399GNZ8-F1
#
_cell.length_a   1.000
_cell.length_b   1.000
_cell.length_c   1.000
_cell.angle_alpha   90.00
_cell.angle_beta   90.00
_cell.angle_gamma   90.00
#
_symmetry.space_group_name_H-M   'P 1'
#
loop_
_entity.id
_entity.type
_entity.pdbx_description
1 polymer ?
#
loop_
_entity_poly.entity_id
_entity_poly.type
_entity_poly.pdbx_seq_one_letter_code
_entity_poly.pdbx_strand_id
1 'polypeptide(L)'
;MHDTTALLIELGAVILGLGLIGRFAGRIGLSPIPLYLLAGLAFGHGGLLPLDASEEFTMVGAEIGVILLLLLLGLEYTASELVTSLKTQYPSGAVDFCLNALPGAAAALILGWGPVGAVALAGVTWISSSGVIAKVLADLGRLGNRETPVILGVLVMEDLAMAVYLPLLTALLAGVSLAGGSLALLIALGTVGLVLYLALRHGRLISKAVSSDNPEMLLLVVLGLTLLVAGIAQELQVSAAVGAFLVGIALSGEVAEGARKLLTPLRDLFAAVFFVFFGLSTDPAAIPPVVLPALLLALITTGTKIYTGWFAAKRAGVGPRGRLRAGGTLVARGEFSIVIAGLAVGVEPRIGPIATAYVLLLVIIGPLAARWTEPLGRKFLKLDAKGGPAGAAKAQPLPADGDPLAKESAVAAESGGAEAAVGAESGAAESARSESARTESAAAEVASEVASEREPAAERAAVTSAGEQDGAGDSATRSSSTTGSSGGGSGS
;
A
#
# COMPACT_ATOMS: atom_id res chain seq x y z
N MET A 1 6.85 4.33 37.95
CA MET A 1 5.94 3.21 37.60
C MET A 1 4.55 3.70 37.20
N HIS A 2 3.97 4.70 37.88
CA HIS A 2 2.66 5.26 37.51
C HIS A 2 2.62 5.85 36.09
N ASP A 3 3.69 6.49 35.61
CA ASP A 3 3.71 7.09 34.26
C ASP A 3 3.70 6.04 33.13
N THR A 4 4.46 4.95 33.26
CA THR A 4 4.46 3.87 32.26
C THR A 4 3.13 3.14 32.19
N THR A 5 2.48 2.91 33.35
CA THR A 5 1.16 2.29 33.40
C THR A 5 0.10 3.18 32.75
N ALA A 6 0.12 4.49 33.00
CA ALA A 6 -0.78 5.44 32.35
C ALA A 6 -0.59 5.45 30.83
N LEU A 7 0.67 5.54 30.35
CA LEU A 7 0.99 5.50 28.92
C LEU A 7 0.50 4.21 28.22
N LEU A 8 0.65 3.05 28.86
CA LEU A 8 0.15 1.78 28.30
C LEU A 8 -1.37 1.73 28.22
N ILE A 9 -2.07 2.27 29.22
CA ILE A 9 -3.53 2.36 29.24
C ILE A 9 -4.01 3.33 28.15
N GLU A 10 -3.39 4.49 28.02
CA GLU A 10 -3.71 5.49 26.99
C GLU A 10 -3.48 4.94 25.58
N LEU A 11 -2.31 4.36 25.33
CA LEU A 11 -1.98 3.77 24.03
C LEU A 11 -2.92 2.61 23.70
N GLY A 12 -3.20 1.73 24.67
CA GLY A 12 -4.16 0.64 24.53
C GLY A 12 -5.57 1.13 24.23
N ALA A 13 -6.03 2.18 24.91
CA ALA A 13 -7.32 2.79 24.68
C ALA A 13 -7.43 3.43 23.29
N VAL A 14 -6.37 4.13 22.83
CA VAL A 14 -6.31 4.72 21.48
C VAL A 14 -6.38 3.63 20.41
N ILE A 15 -5.57 2.57 20.51
CA ILE A 15 -5.57 1.48 19.53
C ILE A 15 -6.91 0.73 19.52
N LEU A 16 -7.49 0.44 20.70
CA LEU A 16 -8.83 -0.16 20.78
C LEU A 16 -9.90 0.76 20.18
N GLY A 17 -9.84 2.06 20.47
CA GLY A 17 -10.70 3.08 19.89
C GLY A 17 -10.60 3.10 18.37
N LEU A 18 -9.39 3.06 17.82
CA LEU A 18 -9.16 2.96 16.37
C LEU A 18 -9.75 1.68 15.78
N GLY A 19 -9.57 0.54 16.44
CA GLY A 19 -10.18 -0.73 16.03
C GLY A 19 -11.72 -0.67 16.00
N LEU A 20 -12.34 -0.05 17.01
CA LEU A 20 -13.79 0.14 17.07
C LEU A 20 -14.29 1.08 15.98
N ILE A 21 -13.59 2.19 15.75
CA ILE A 21 -13.87 3.15 14.68
C ILE A 21 -13.75 2.48 13.31
N GLY A 22 -12.68 1.70 13.08
CA GLY A 22 -12.48 0.96 11.84
C GLY A 22 -13.57 -0.09 11.61
N ARG A 23 -13.99 -0.82 12.66
CA ARG A 23 -15.11 -1.76 12.59
C ARG A 23 -16.42 -1.04 12.26
N PHE A 24 -16.65 0.14 12.84
CA PHE A 24 -17.81 0.97 12.54
C PHE A 24 -17.79 1.47 11.09
N ALA A 25 -16.66 2.01 10.63
CA ALA A 25 -16.45 2.45 9.25
C ALA A 25 -16.74 1.34 8.24
N GLY A 26 -16.25 0.13 8.52
CA GLY A 26 -16.50 -1.05 7.69
C GLY A 26 -17.98 -1.40 7.58
N ARG A 27 -18.77 -1.23 8.65
CA ARG A 27 -20.22 -1.49 8.61
C ARG A 27 -21.00 -0.49 7.75
N ILE A 28 -20.56 0.77 7.71
CA ILE A 28 -21.19 1.82 6.92
C ILE A 28 -20.62 1.93 5.50
N GLY A 29 -19.63 1.09 5.15
CA GLY A 29 -18.99 1.09 3.82
C GLY A 29 -18.13 2.33 3.57
N LEU A 30 -17.55 2.92 4.62
CA LEU A 30 -16.61 4.03 4.53
C LEU A 30 -15.17 3.55 4.80
N SER A 31 -14.20 4.29 4.27
CA SER A 31 -12.82 4.16 4.73
C SER A 31 -12.75 4.55 6.22
N PRO A 32 -11.94 3.86 7.07
CA PRO A 32 -11.71 4.27 8.45
C PRO A 32 -10.95 5.59 8.60
N ILE A 33 -10.12 5.94 7.61
CA ILE A 33 -9.21 7.09 7.61
C ILE A 33 -9.88 8.41 8.03
N PRO A 34 -11.04 8.81 7.50
CA PRO A 34 -11.70 10.06 7.89
C PRO A 34 -12.13 10.06 9.35
N LEU A 35 -12.57 8.90 9.84
CA LEU A 35 -13.00 8.78 11.22
C LEU A 35 -11.81 8.80 12.18
N TYR A 36 -10.64 8.30 11.75
CA TYR A 36 -9.40 8.45 12.50
C TYR A 36 -8.98 9.91 12.60
N LEU A 37 -9.06 10.65 11.49
CA LEU A 37 -8.79 12.08 11.46
C LEU A 37 -9.79 12.88 12.32
N LEU A 38 -11.08 12.57 12.23
CA LEU A 38 -12.12 13.20 13.06
C LEU A 38 -11.96 12.84 14.54
N ALA A 39 -11.55 11.62 14.87
CA ALA A 39 -11.23 11.23 16.24
C ALA A 39 -10.04 12.05 16.74
N GLY A 40 -8.96 12.13 15.97
CA GLY A 40 -7.82 13.00 16.28
C GLY A 40 -8.25 14.45 16.51
N LEU A 41 -9.06 15.01 15.62
CA LEU A 41 -9.59 16.38 15.77
C LEU A 41 -10.45 16.55 17.04
N ALA A 42 -11.26 15.54 17.37
CA ALA A 42 -12.12 15.57 18.56
C ALA A 42 -11.31 15.44 19.86
N PHE A 43 -10.19 14.72 19.84
CA PHE A 43 -9.32 14.51 21.00
C PHE A 43 -8.10 15.46 21.02
N GLY A 44 -7.96 16.32 20.01
CA GLY A 44 -6.82 17.21 19.84
C GLY A 44 -6.88 18.42 20.75
N HIS A 45 -5.81 19.22 20.73
CA HIS A 45 -5.84 20.53 21.38
C HIS A 45 -6.93 21.41 20.75
N GLY A 46 -7.86 21.91 21.59
CA GLY A 46 -9.05 22.63 21.12
C GLY A 46 -10.22 21.72 20.70
N GLY A 47 -10.06 20.40 20.83
CA GLY A 47 -11.10 19.38 20.61
C GLY A 47 -12.15 19.29 21.71
N LEU A 48 -13.05 18.31 21.57
CA LEU A 48 -14.10 18.00 22.54
C LEU A 48 -13.52 17.48 23.86
N LEU A 49 -12.46 16.67 23.79
CA LEU A 49 -11.78 16.03 24.92
C LEU A 49 -10.26 16.04 24.69
N PRO A 50 -9.56 17.14 24.98
CA PRO A 50 -8.13 17.25 24.71
C PRO A 50 -7.32 16.16 25.41
N LEU A 51 -6.46 15.47 24.67
CA LEU A 51 -5.47 14.53 25.18
C LEU A 51 -4.07 15.13 25.03
N ASP A 52 -3.31 15.13 26.13
CA ASP A 52 -1.89 15.52 26.13
C ASP A 52 -1.03 14.32 25.70
N ALA A 53 -1.06 13.98 24.41
CA ALA A 53 -0.15 12.99 23.85
C ALA A 53 1.25 13.59 23.67
N SER A 54 2.31 12.79 23.87
CA SER A 54 3.69 13.23 23.62
C SER A 54 3.88 13.66 22.15
N GLU A 55 4.26 14.91 21.92
CA GLU A 55 4.56 15.46 20.59
C GLU A 55 5.68 14.68 19.88
N GLU A 56 6.65 14.17 20.64
CA GLU A 56 7.77 13.39 20.11
C GLU A 56 7.31 12.02 19.57
N PHE A 57 6.45 11.33 20.31
CA PHE A 57 5.85 10.06 19.85
C PHE A 57 4.98 10.27 18.61
N THR A 58 4.27 11.40 18.57
CA THR A 58 3.40 11.81 17.47
C THR A 58 4.21 11.98 16.18
N MET A 59 5.36 12.65 16.26
CA MET A 59 6.25 12.91 15.11
C MET A 59 6.88 11.62 14.56
N VAL A 60 7.45 10.79 15.44
CA VAL A 60 8.13 9.55 15.04
C VAL A 60 7.15 8.52 14.47
N GLY A 61 5.97 8.36 15.09
CA GLY A 61 4.94 7.44 14.60
C GLY A 61 4.41 7.84 13.22
N ALA A 62 4.28 9.15 12.98
CA ALA A 62 3.89 9.68 11.67
C ALA A 62 4.94 9.39 10.59
N GLU A 63 6.23 9.59 10.90
CA GLU A 63 7.33 9.35 9.97
C GLU A 63 7.46 7.86 9.59
N ILE A 64 7.35 6.95 10.58
CA ILE A 64 7.33 5.51 10.34
C ILE A 64 6.14 5.10 9.46
N GLY A 65 4.96 5.71 9.68
CA GLY A 65 3.79 5.48 8.84
C GLY A 65 4.06 5.84 7.37
N VAL A 66 4.66 6.99 7.11
CA VAL A 66 5.03 7.42 5.74
C VAL A 66 6.05 6.50 5.10
N ILE A 67 7.08 6.06 5.85
CA ILE A 67 8.09 5.10 5.38
C ILE A 67 7.44 3.78 4.96
N LEU A 68 6.56 3.22 5.80
CA LEU A 68 5.87 1.96 5.51
C LEU A 68 4.89 2.09 4.33
N LEU A 69 4.20 3.23 4.22
CA LEU A 69 3.32 3.52 3.09
C LEU A 69 4.10 3.51 1.77
N LEU A 70 5.24 4.22 1.72
CA LEU A 70 6.06 4.28 0.50
C LEU A 70 6.84 3.01 0.21
N LEU A 71 7.25 2.25 1.22
CA LEU A 71 7.83 0.93 1.01
C LEU A 71 6.84 0.00 0.30
N LEU A 72 5.60 -0.08 0.78
CA LEU A 72 4.59 -1.01 0.23
C LEU A 72 4.13 -0.61 -1.17
N LEU A 73 4.17 0.70 -1.46
CA LEU A 73 4.05 1.20 -2.80
C LEU A 73 5.19 0.69 -3.69
N GLY A 74 6.43 0.78 -3.24
CA GLY A 74 7.57 0.24 -3.97
C GLY A 74 7.44 -1.26 -4.22
N LEU A 75 6.94 -2.03 -3.25
CA LEU A 75 6.67 -3.48 -3.36
C LEU A 75 5.54 -3.83 -4.34
N GLU A 76 4.69 -2.87 -4.75
CA GLU A 76 3.64 -3.11 -5.76
C GLU A 76 4.22 -3.23 -7.17
N TYR A 77 5.37 -2.60 -7.43
CA TYR A 77 5.90 -2.45 -8.78
C TYR A 77 7.28 -3.06 -8.92
N THR A 78 7.44 -3.93 -9.91
CA THR A 78 8.78 -4.21 -10.40
C THR A 78 9.33 -2.99 -11.14
N ALA A 79 10.65 -2.84 -11.14
CA ALA A 79 11.31 -1.74 -11.82
C ALA A 79 11.02 -1.71 -13.34
N SER A 80 10.76 -2.87 -13.97
CA SER A 80 10.32 -2.97 -15.37
C SER A 80 8.87 -2.53 -15.61
N GLU A 81 7.96 -2.91 -14.72
CA GLU A 81 6.55 -2.50 -14.79
C GLU A 81 6.41 -1.01 -14.55
N LEU A 82 7.21 -0.48 -13.64
CA LEU A 82 7.36 0.94 -13.39
C LEU A 82 7.70 1.70 -14.68
N VAL A 83 8.80 1.33 -15.36
CA VAL A 83 9.23 2.00 -16.61
C VAL A 83 8.17 1.88 -17.71
N THR A 84 7.52 0.73 -17.82
CA THR A 84 6.48 0.49 -18.84
C THR A 84 5.22 1.32 -18.57
N SER A 85 4.78 1.35 -17.31
CA SER A 85 3.64 2.14 -16.85
C SER A 85 3.89 3.63 -17.03
N LEU A 86 5.10 4.10 -16.69
CA LEU A 86 5.53 5.48 -16.93
C LEU A 86 5.39 5.85 -18.41
N LYS A 87 5.90 5.02 -19.33
CA LYS A 87 5.84 5.32 -20.79
C LYS A 87 4.41 5.37 -21.31
N THR A 88 3.57 4.43 -20.91
CA THR A 88 2.18 4.34 -21.41
C THR A 88 1.28 5.42 -20.81
N GLN A 89 1.47 5.71 -19.52
CA GLN A 89 0.56 6.52 -18.73
C GLN A 89 1.02 7.97 -18.54
N TYR A 90 2.25 8.32 -18.95
CA TYR A 90 2.79 9.68 -18.86
C TYR A 90 1.84 10.78 -19.37
N PRO A 91 1.16 10.65 -20.53
CA PRO A 91 0.25 11.71 -20.97
C PRO A 91 -0.97 11.89 -20.06
N SER A 92 -1.47 10.79 -19.47
CA SER A 92 -2.56 10.84 -18.49
C SER A 92 -2.08 11.45 -17.18
N GLY A 93 -0.88 11.09 -16.73
CA GLY A 93 -0.25 11.68 -15.54
C GLY A 93 0.09 13.17 -15.69
N ALA A 94 0.51 13.61 -16.87
CA ALA A 94 0.76 15.02 -17.15
C ALA A 94 -0.52 15.86 -17.15
N VAL A 95 -1.59 15.33 -17.78
CA VAL A 95 -2.92 15.96 -17.70
C VAL A 95 -3.42 15.98 -16.26
N ASP A 96 -3.20 14.90 -15.52
CA ASP A 96 -3.57 14.82 -14.13
C ASP A 96 -2.87 15.88 -13.27
N PHE A 97 -1.54 15.97 -13.39
CA PHE A 97 -0.72 16.97 -12.71
C PHE A 97 -1.20 18.37 -13.04
N CYS A 98 -1.24 18.74 -14.32
CA CYS A 98 -1.61 20.10 -14.73
C CYS A 98 -3.01 20.48 -14.23
N LEU A 99 -3.99 19.60 -14.38
CA LEU A 99 -5.36 19.94 -14.03
C LEU A 99 -5.61 19.97 -12.53
N ASN A 100 -4.91 19.17 -11.73
CA ASN A 100 -5.19 19.02 -10.31
C ASN A 100 -4.19 19.78 -9.41
N ALA A 101 -2.99 20.08 -9.89
CA ALA A 101 -2.03 20.91 -9.18
C ALA A 101 -2.36 22.42 -9.31
N LEU A 102 -2.79 22.86 -10.50
CA LEU A 102 -3.04 24.29 -10.77
C LEU A 102 -4.11 24.93 -9.88
N PRO A 103 -5.26 24.30 -9.57
CA PRO A 103 -6.26 24.89 -8.66
C PRO A 103 -5.68 25.19 -7.27
N GLY A 104 -4.87 24.29 -6.72
CA GLY A 104 -4.19 24.48 -5.44
C GLY A 104 -3.15 25.60 -5.51
N ALA A 105 -2.28 25.58 -6.52
CA ALA A 105 -1.31 26.66 -6.73
C ALA A 105 -1.99 28.04 -6.85
N ALA A 106 -3.03 28.13 -7.67
CA ALA A 106 -3.78 29.36 -7.89
C ALA A 106 -4.45 29.85 -6.60
N ALA A 107 -5.08 28.95 -5.84
CA ALA A 107 -5.70 29.30 -4.57
C ALA A 107 -4.68 29.87 -3.57
N ALA A 108 -3.52 29.23 -3.41
CA ALA A 108 -2.46 29.71 -2.54
C ALA A 108 -1.90 31.08 -2.97
N LEU A 109 -1.71 31.31 -4.28
CA LEU A 109 -1.26 32.60 -4.79
C LEU A 109 -2.30 33.70 -4.59
N ILE A 110 -3.58 33.40 -4.82
CA ILE A 110 -4.69 34.33 -4.57
C ILE A 110 -4.79 34.68 -3.09
N LEU A 111 -4.55 33.71 -2.20
CA LEU A 111 -4.54 33.89 -0.75
C LEU A 111 -3.25 34.55 -0.23
N GLY A 112 -2.27 34.83 -1.11
CA GLY A 112 -1.04 35.53 -0.77
C GLY A 112 0.01 34.67 -0.05
N TRP A 113 -0.04 33.35 -0.17
CA TRP A 113 0.87 32.42 0.53
C TRP A 113 2.25 32.25 -0.14
N GLY A 114 2.50 33.02 -1.19
CA GLY A 114 3.75 33.01 -1.95
C GLY A 114 3.99 31.72 -2.75
N PRO A 115 5.17 31.61 -3.40
CA PRO A 115 5.49 30.49 -4.29
C PRO A 115 5.59 29.14 -3.57
N VAL A 116 6.15 29.12 -2.36
CA VAL A 116 6.34 27.88 -1.58
C VAL A 116 4.98 27.31 -1.14
N GLY A 117 4.11 28.17 -0.60
CA GLY A 117 2.73 27.77 -0.27
C GLY A 117 1.93 27.33 -1.50
N ALA A 118 2.20 27.92 -2.67
CA ALA A 118 1.60 27.50 -3.93
C ALA A 118 2.05 26.12 -4.39
N VAL A 119 3.35 25.81 -4.30
CA VAL A 119 3.86 24.47 -4.59
C VAL A 119 3.24 23.46 -3.63
N ALA A 120 3.19 23.76 -2.33
CA ALA A 120 2.59 22.89 -1.32
C ALA A 120 1.11 22.60 -1.60
N LEU A 121 0.27 23.64 -1.75
CA LEU A 121 -1.16 23.44 -1.98
C LEU A 121 -1.44 22.77 -3.33
N ALA A 122 -0.58 22.97 -4.33
CA ALA A 122 -0.64 22.23 -5.59
C ALA A 122 -0.46 20.71 -5.40
N GLY A 123 0.47 20.28 -4.55
CA GLY A 123 0.61 18.88 -4.18
C GLY A 123 -0.62 18.35 -3.46
N VAL A 124 -1.12 19.10 -2.47
CA VAL A 124 -2.32 18.74 -1.69
C VAL A 124 -3.51 18.46 -2.61
N THR A 125 -3.71 19.29 -3.64
CA THR A 125 -4.83 19.17 -4.57
C THR A 125 -4.57 18.21 -5.73
N TRP A 126 -3.34 17.77 -5.95
CA TRP A 126 -2.98 16.92 -7.08
C TRP A 126 -3.16 15.42 -6.80
N ILE A 127 -2.65 14.94 -5.66
CA ILE A 127 -2.55 13.51 -5.32
C ILE A 127 -3.88 12.87 -4.91
N SER A 128 -4.20 11.68 -5.43
CA SER A 128 -5.36 10.87 -5.02
C SER A 128 -5.01 9.91 -3.89
N SER A 129 -6.01 9.38 -3.18
CA SER A 129 -5.78 8.29 -2.21
C SER A 129 -5.94 6.92 -2.85
N SER A 130 -4.81 6.28 -3.18
CA SER A 130 -4.80 4.96 -3.81
C SER A 130 -5.46 3.89 -2.93
N GLY A 131 -5.27 3.94 -1.61
CA GLY A 131 -5.92 3.03 -0.66
C GLY A 131 -7.45 3.15 -0.62
N VAL A 132 -7.99 4.38 -0.55
CA VAL A 132 -9.45 4.60 -0.59
C VAL A 132 -10.02 4.13 -1.92
N ILE A 133 -9.32 4.41 -3.03
CA ILE A 133 -9.77 4.07 -4.37
C ILE A 133 -9.79 2.55 -4.59
N ALA A 134 -8.74 1.84 -4.20
CA ALA A 134 -8.68 0.38 -4.30
C ALA A 134 -9.84 -0.27 -3.53
N LYS A 135 -10.11 0.21 -2.31
CA LYS A 135 -11.25 -0.24 -1.49
C LYS A 135 -12.57 0.03 -2.19
N VAL A 136 -12.79 1.24 -2.70
CA VAL A 136 -14.02 1.61 -3.42
C VAL A 136 -14.22 0.75 -4.68
N LEU A 137 -13.15 0.44 -5.42
CA LEU A 137 -13.22 -0.46 -6.58
C LEU A 137 -13.59 -1.89 -6.18
N ALA A 138 -13.04 -2.40 -5.08
CA ALA A 138 -13.37 -3.71 -4.53
C ALA A 138 -14.83 -3.75 -4.04
N ASP A 139 -15.26 -2.78 -3.24
CA ASP A 139 -16.60 -2.68 -2.66
C ASP A 139 -17.69 -2.56 -3.73
N LEU A 140 -17.38 -1.92 -4.86
CA LEU A 140 -18.28 -1.81 -6.01
C LEU A 140 -18.20 -3.00 -6.97
N GLY A 141 -17.34 -3.99 -6.72
CA GLY A 141 -17.13 -5.13 -7.62
C GLY A 141 -16.58 -4.73 -8.99
N ARG A 142 -15.80 -3.63 -9.07
CA ARG A 142 -15.32 -3.04 -10.32
C ARG A 142 -13.87 -3.38 -10.65
N LEU A 143 -13.19 -4.21 -9.86
CA LEU A 143 -11.80 -4.58 -10.09
C LEU A 143 -11.56 -5.17 -11.50
N GLY A 144 -12.51 -5.98 -12.01
CA GLY A 144 -12.43 -6.57 -13.35
C GLY A 144 -12.89 -5.67 -14.50
N ASN A 145 -13.23 -4.40 -14.25
CA ASN A 145 -13.72 -3.51 -15.31
C ASN A 145 -12.59 -3.00 -16.21
N ARG A 146 -12.94 -2.64 -17.45
CA ARG A 146 -11.99 -2.10 -18.45
C ARG A 146 -11.35 -0.76 -18.05
N GLU A 147 -12.03 0.04 -17.23
CA GLU A 147 -11.46 1.29 -16.71
C GLU A 147 -10.44 1.10 -15.58
N THR A 148 -10.45 -0.03 -14.88
CA THR A 148 -9.66 -0.23 -13.66
C THR A 148 -8.16 -0.18 -13.89
N PRO A 149 -7.58 -0.86 -14.90
CA PRO A 149 -6.15 -0.75 -15.20
C PRO A 149 -5.70 0.69 -15.47
N VAL A 150 -6.60 1.53 -16.01
CA VAL A 150 -6.30 2.94 -16.29
C VAL A 150 -6.29 3.76 -15.00
N ILE A 151 -7.29 3.55 -14.13
CA ILE A 151 -7.37 4.19 -12.81
C ILE A 151 -6.11 3.85 -12.03
N LEU A 152 -5.78 2.56 -11.91
CA LEU A 152 -4.57 2.09 -11.24
C LEU A 152 -3.34 2.71 -11.87
N GLY A 153 -3.22 2.71 -13.20
CA GLY A 153 -2.15 3.38 -13.92
C GLY A 153 -1.95 4.85 -13.54
N VAL A 154 -3.04 5.62 -13.39
CA VAL A 154 -2.94 7.03 -12.96
C VAL A 154 -2.47 7.13 -11.51
N LEU A 155 -2.99 6.30 -10.61
CA LEU A 155 -2.54 6.25 -9.21
C LEU A 155 -1.04 5.93 -9.11
N VAL A 156 -0.57 4.96 -9.91
CA VAL A 156 0.86 4.64 -10.02
C VAL A 156 1.64 5.90 -10.38
N MET A 157 1.24 6.61 -11.44
CA MET A 157 1.94 7.83 -11.88
C MET A 157 2.01 8.89 -10.79
N GLU A 158 0.91 9.09 -10.06
CA GLU A 158 0.83 10.06 -8.98
C GLU A 158 1.75 9.66 -7.81
N ASP A 159 1.65 8.43 -7.34
CA ASP A 159 2.42 7.90 -6.23
C ASP A 159 3.94 7.91 -6.53
N LEU A 160 4.32 7.60 -7.78
CA LEU A 160 5.70 7.73 -8.24
C LEU A 160 6.18 9.17 -8.29
N ALA A 161 5.32 10.07 -8.76
CA ALA A 161 5.69 11.47 -8.81
C ALA A 161 5.78 12.06 -7.40
N MET A 162 5.03 11.54 -6.42
CA MET A 162 5.17 11.89 -5.00
C MET A 162 6.55 11.53 -4.43
N ALA A 163 7.14 10.41 -4.86
CA ALA A 163 8.51 10.07 -4.50
C ALA A 163 9.51 11.14 -4.97
N VAL A 164 9.24 11.89 -6.03
CA VAL A 164 10.11 13.02 -6.43
C VAL A 164 9.65 14.34 -5.79
N TYR A 165 8.35 14.55 -5.72
CA TYR A 165 7.73 15.80 -5.28
C TYR A 165 7.96 16.08 -3.78
N LEU A 166 7.84 15.08 -2.90
CA LEU A 166 7.99 15.29 -1.45
C LEU A 166 9.39 15.79 -1.05
N PRO A 167 10.51 15.17 -1.48
CA PRO A 167 11.84 15.72 -1.23
C PRO A 167 12.03 17.13 -1.79
N LEU A 168 11.53 17.39 -3.00
CA LEU A 168 11.59 18.70 -3.63
C LEU A 168 10.87 19.77 -2.80
N LEU A 169 9.68 19.43 -2.30
CA LEU A 169 8.92 20.30 -1.42
C LEU A 169 9.66 20.54 -0.11
N THR A 170 10.20 19.50 0.53
CA THR A 170 10.98 19.63 1.77
C THR A 170 12.20 20.54 1.59
N ALA A 171 12.96 20.36 0.50
CA ALA A 171 14.11 21.21 0.19
C ALA A 171 13.70 22.67 -0.06
N LEU A 172 12.56 22.89 -0.72
CA LEU A 172 12.01 24.22 -0.95
C LEU A 172 11.56 24.89 0.37
N LEU A 173 10.91 24.13 1.24
CA LEU A 173 10.47 24.59 2.57
C LEU A 173 11.65 24.93 3.49
N ALA A 174 12.76 24.20 3.38
CA ALA A 174 14.00 24.49 4.10
C ALA A 174 14.74 25.75 3.61
N GLY A 175 14.23 26.45 2.59
CA GLY A 175 14.79 27.71 2.11
C GLY A 175 16.15 27.55 1.43
N VAL A 176 16.48 26.35 0.94
CA VAL A 176 17.75 26.09 0.25
C VAL A 176 17.78 26.97 -1.02
N SER A 177 18.84 27.78 -1.16
CA SER A 177 19.01 28.71 -2.29
C SER A 177 18.91 27.99 -3.64
N LEU A 178 18.55 28.64 -4.74
CA LEU A 178 18.47 27.96 -6.05
C LEU A 178 19.76 27.20 -6.43
N ALA A 179 20.94 27.70 -6.02
CA ALA A 179 22.21 27.02 -6.20
C ALA A 179 22.37 25.80 -5.28
N GLY A 180 22.09 25.96 -3.97
CA GLY A 180 22.11 24.84 -3.02
C GLY A 180 21.01 23.80 -3.29
N GLY A 181 19.86 24.25 -3.78
CA GLY A 181 18.70 23.48 -4.16
C GLY A 181 18.93 22.76 -5.48
N SER A 182 19.68 23.35 -6.42
CA SER A 182 20.12 22.64 -7.63
C SER A 182 21.14 21.55 -7.33
N LEU A 183 22.04 21.77 -6.36
CA LEU A 183 22.99 20.75 -5.90
C LEU A 183 22.28 19.67 -5.09
N ALA A 184 21.39 20.04 -4.16
CA ALA A 184 20.57 19.10 -3.42
C ALA A 184 19.67 18.29 -4.35
N LEU A 185 19.12 18.92 -5.39
CA LEU A 185 18.35 18.25 -6.42
C LEU A 185 19.21 17.31 -7.27
N LEU A 186 20.44 17.71 -7.62
CA LEU A 186 21.39 16.85 -8.32
C LEU A 186 21.79 15.65 -7.47
N ILE A 187 22.06 15.87 -6.16
CA ILE A 187 22.39 14.80 -5.21
C ILE A 187 21.19 13.90 -5.01
N ALA A 188 19.98 14.44 -4.89
CA ALA A 188 18.76 13.67 -4.72
C ALA A 188 18.45 12.84 -5.98
N LEU A 189 18.44 13.46 -7.16
CA LEU A 189 18.23 12.75 -8.43
C LEU A 189 19.38 11.78 -8.74
N GLY A 190 20.61 12.12 -8.37
CA GLY A 190 21.78 11.26 -8.52
C GLY A 190 21.72 10.05 -7.60
N THR A 191 21.34 10.25 -6.34
CA THR A 191 21.15 9.18 -5.35
C THR A 191 19.97 8.30 -5.73
N VAL A 192 18.82 8.89 -6.05
CA VAL A 192 17.63 8.16 -6.55
C VAL A 192 17.96 7.40 -7.82
N GLY A 193 18.65 8.04 -8.78
CA GLY A 193 19.05 7.43 -10.05
C GLY A 193 20.06 6.30 -9.86
N LEU A 194 21.04 6.46 -8.96
CA LEU A 194 22.01 5.43 -8.61
C LEU A 194 21.33 4.25 -7.91
N VAL A 195 20.48 4.52 -6.92
CA VAL A 195 19.75 3.47 -6.20
C VAL A 195 18.77 2.76 -7.14
N LEU A 196 18.07 3.48 -8.01
CA LEU A 196 17.20 2.87 -9.03
C LEU A 196 18.00 2.05 -10.05
N TYR A 197 19.18 2.53 -10.46
CA TYR A 197 20.10 1.76 -11.30
C TYR A 197 20.58 0.49 -10.59
N LEU A 198 20.94 0.57 -9.30
CA LEU A 198 21.32 -0.57 -8.48
C LEU A 198 20.15 -1.54 -8.29
N ALA A 199 18.93 -1.05 -8.06
CA ALA A 199 17.71 -1.84 -7.97
C ALA A 199 17.40 -2.55 -9.31
N LEU A 200 17.53 -1.85 -10.43
CA LEU A 200 17.33 -2.43 -11.77
C LEU A 200 18.40 -3.47 -12.12
N ARG A 201 19.67 -3.20 -11.78
CA ARG A 201 20.81 -4.05 -12.17
C ARG A 201 21.05 -5.21 -11.20
N HIS A 202 20.85 -4.98 -9.91
CA HIS A 202 21.18 -5.89 -8.81
C HIS A 202 19.97 -6.26 -7.95
N GLY A 203 18.74 -5.86 -8.30
CA GLY A 203 17.53 -6.19 -7.52
C GLY A 203 17.33 -7.69 -7.29
N ARG A 204 17.76 -8.54 -8.24
CA ARG A 204 17.80 -10.00 -8.06
C ARG A 204 18.78 -10.46 -6.97
N LEU A 205 19.94 -9.81 -6.86
CA LEU A 205 20.94 -10.11 -5.84
C LEU A 205 20.49 -9.61 -4.46
N ILE A 206 19.90 -8.41 -4.41
CA ILE A 206 19.32 -7.84 -3.19
C ILE A 206 18.17 -8.74 -2.72
N SER A 207 17.25 -9.09 -3.60
CA SER A 207 16.14 -10.01 -3.28
C SER A 207 16.68 -11.37 -2.83
N LYS A 208 17.71 -11.94 -3.47
CA LYS A 208 18.31 -13.21 -3.03
C LYS A 208 19.01 -13.11 -1.67
N ALA A 209 19.64 -11.98 -1.36
CA ALA A 209 20.30 -11.77 -0.06
C ALA A 209 19.30 -11.55 1.08
N VAL A 210 18.14 -10.98 0.77
CA VAL A 210 17.05 -10.69 1.71
C VAL A 210 16.04 -11.85 1.81
N SER A 211 16.03 -12.75 0.83
CA SER A 211 15.14 -13.90 0.77
C SER A 211 15.32 -14.77 1.99
N SER A 212 14.22 -15.04 2.68
CA SER A 212 14.15 -16.00 3.78
C SER A 212 12.82 -16.71 3.72
N ASP A 213 12.85 -18.04 3.85
CA ASP A 213 11.63 -18.86 3.95
C ASP A 213 10.90 -18.63 5.29
N ASN A 214 11.59 -18.04 6.28
CA ASN A 214 10.99 -17.69 7.56
C ASN A 214 10.36 -16.28 7.49
N PRO A 215 9.04 -16.15 7.69
CA PRO A 215 8.35 -14.86 7.66
C PRO A 215 8.89 -13.85 8.67
N GLU A 216 9.33 -14.29 9.86
CA GLU A 216 9.89 -13.41 10.88
C GLU A 216 11.21 -12.78 10.40
N MET A 217 12.10 -13.60 9.84
CA MET A 217 13.37 -13.14 9.28
C MET A 217 13.14 -12.18 8.11
N LEU A 218 12.22 -12.52 7.20
CA LEU A 218 11.87 -11.67 6.07
C LEU A 218 11.34 -10.30 6.55
N LEU A 219 10.46 -10.28 7.54
CA LEU A 219 9.95 -9.05 8.15
C LEU A 219 11.10 -8.20 8.72
N LEU A 220 11.94 -8.80 9.56
CA LEU A 220 13.04 -8.09 10.23
C LEU A 220 14.05 -7.53 9.23
N VAL A 221 14.44 -8.31 8.22
CA VAL A 221 15.42 -7.88 7.21
C VAL A 221 14.83 -6.78 6.33
N VAL A 222 13.61 -6.94 5.82
CA VAL A 222 13.01 -5.93 4.94
C VAL A 222 12.72 -4.63 5.70
N LEU A 223 12.14 -4.72 6.91
CA LEU A 223 11.84 -3.55 7.72
C LEU A 223 13.14 -2.84 8.17
N GLY A 224 14.12 -3.61 8.66
CA GLY A 224 15.42 -3.10 9.08
C GLY A 224 16.19 -2.44 7.93
N LEU A 225 16.23 -3.08 6.76
CA LEU A 225 16.84 -2.52 5.54
C LEU A 225 16.15 -1.23 5.13
N THR A 226 14.81 -1.21 5.17
CA THR A 226 14.02 -0.03 4.80
C THR A 226 14.34 1.15 5.73
N LEU A 227 14.29 0.94 7.05
CA LEU A 227 14.57 2.00 8.02
C LEU A 227 16.02 2.49 7.93
N LEU A 228 16.97 1.58 7.73
CA LEU A 228 18.38 1.93 7.55
C LEU A 228 18.59 2.78 6.30
N VAL A 229 18.04 2.35 5.15
CA VAL A 229 18.15 3.09 3.89
C VAL A 229 17.39 4.42 3.97
N ALA A 230 16.24 4.46 4.63
CA ALA A 230 15.48 5.68 4.85
C ALA A 230 16.27 6.70 5.71
N GLY A 231 16.90 6.26 6.79
CA GLY A 231 17.75 7.12 7.62
C GLY A 231 19.00 7.61 6.87
N ILE A 232 19.69 6.72 6.13
CA ILE A 232 20.83 7.11 5.29
C ILE A 232 20.39 8.10 4.20
N ALA A 233 19.23 7.88 3.59
CA ALA A 233 18.68 8.81 2.60
C ALA A 233 18.49 10.20 3.23
N GLN A 234 17.91 10.27 4.43
CA GLN A 234 17.68 11.51 5.16
C GLN A 234 18.99 12.27 5.47
N GLU A 235 20.05 11.56 5.87
CA GLU A 235 21.40 12.13 6.04
C GLU A 235 21.97 12.69 4.73
N LEU A 236 21.73 11.99 3.60
CA LEU A 236 22.13 12.43 2.26
C LEU A 236 21.20 13.50 1.66
N GLN A 237 20.36 14.15 2.48
CA GLN A 237 19.39 15.17 2.05
C GLN A 237 18.33 14.65 1.05
N VAL A 238 18.07 13.34 1.06
CA VAL A 238 16.98 12.68 0.34
C VAL A 238 15.90 12.31 1.35
N SER A 239 14.62 12.54 1.08
CA SER A 239 13.60 12.21 2.10
C SER A 239 13.62 10.71 2.45
N ALA A 240 13.45 10.38 3.74
CA ALA A 240 13.36 9.01 4.24
C ALA A 240 12.34 8.15 3.47
N ALA A 241 11.21 8.76 3.13
CA ALA A 241 10.13 8.16 2.36
C ALA A 241 10.61 7.64 0.98
N VAL A 242 11.50 8.38 0.32
CA VAL A 242 12.06 7.98 -0.99
C VAL A 242 13.04 6.83 -0.86
N GLY A 243 13.87 6.84 0.18
CA GLY A 243 14.71 5.69 0.50
C GLY A 243 13.86 4.42 0.66
N ALA A 244 12.76 4.52 1.39
CA ALA A 244 11.82 3.42 1.60
C ALA A 244 11.18 2.92 0.31
N PHE A 245 10.72 3.85 -0.53
CA PHE A 245 10.14 3.55 -1.84
C PHE A 245 11.12 2.77 -2.75
N LEU A 246 12.37 3.22 -2.79
CA LEU A 246 13.41 2.61 -3.62
C LEU A 246 13.80 1.20 -3.13
N VAL A 247 13.82 0.97 -1.81
CA VAL A 247 13.95 -0.38 -1.25
C VAL A 247 12.82 -1.26 -1.74
N GLY A 248 11.58 -0.76 -1.73
CA GLY A 248 10.43 -1.50 -2.25
C GLY A 248 10.58 -1.93 -3.71
N ILE A 249 11.00 -1.02 -4.60
CA ILE A 249 11.24 -1.36 -6.03
C ILE A 249 12.38 -2.38 -6.21
N ALA A 250 13.40 -2.33 -5.35
CA ALA A 250 14.54 -3.23 -5.41
C ALA A 250 14.17 -4.67 -5.04
N LEU A 251 13.11 -4.84 -4.24
CA LEU A 251 12.55 -6.14 -3.87
C LEU A 251 11.52 -6.57 -4.92
N SER A 252 11.60 -7.82 -5.37
CA SER A 252 10.71 -8.33 -6.43
C SER A 252 10.41 -9.82 -6.22
N GLY A 253 9.39 -10.33 -6.93
CA GLY A 253 9.00 -11.73 -6.87
C GLY A 253 8.49 -12.15 -5.49
N GLU A 254 8.83 -13.36 -5.07
CA GLU A 254 8.35 -13.97 -3.82
C GLU A 254 8.71 -13.15 -2.57
N VAL A 255 9.87 -12.49 -2.57
CA VAL A 255 10.32 -11.62 -1.47
C VAL A 255 9.40 -10.41 -1.33
N ALA A 256 9.02 -9.79 -2.45
CA ALA A 256 8.11 -8.64 -2.44
C ALA A 256 6.70 -9.06 -2.00
N GLU A 257 6.20 -10.20 -2.49
CA GLU A 257 4.90 -10.75 -2.07
C GLU A 257 4.87 -11.11 -0.57
N GLY A 258 5.92 -11.78 -0.09
CA GLY A 258 6.07 -12.15 1.32
C GLY A 258 6.14 -10.92 2.22
N ALA A 259 7.01 -9.97 1.86
CA ALA A 259 7.14 -8.70 2.58
C ALA A 259 5.83 -7.92 2.61
N ARG A 260 5.12 -7.84 1.48
CA ARG A 260 3.81 -7.20 1.38
C ARG A 260 2.79 -7.82 2.33
N LYS A 261 2.69 -9.15 2.39
CA LYS A 261 1.75 -9.84 3.29
C LYS A 261 2.03 -9.51 4.76
N LEU A 262 3.32 -9.44 5.15
CA LEU A 262 3.74 -9.24 6.54
C LEU A 262 3.67 -7.77 6.97
N LEU A 263 4.00 -6.84 6.07
CA LEU A 263 4.07 -5.42 6.37
C LEU A 263 2.74 -4.70 6.20
N THR A 264 1.79 -5.25 5.44
CA THR A 264 0.46 -4.64 5.23
C THR A 264 -0.28 -4.34 6.55
N PRO A 265 -0.38 -5.27 7.52
CA PRO A 265 -1.00 -4.98 8.81
C PRO A 265 -0.27 -3.88 9.60
N LEU A 266 1.06 -3.84 9.53
CA LEU A 266 1.87 -2.80 10.18
C LEU A 266 1.62 -1.43 9.55
N ARG A 267 1.64 -1.35 8.21
CA ARG A 267 1.27 -0.14 7.49
C ARG A 267 -0.11 0.35 7.89
N ASP A 268 -1.10 -0.53 7.96
CA ASP A 268 -2.46 -0.14 8.32
C ASP A 268 -2.56 0.43 9.74
N LEU A 269 -1.82 -0.17 10.69
CA LEU A 269 -1.70 0.34 12.05
C LEU A 269 -1.04 1.73 12.08
N PHE A 270 0.14 1.87 11.48
CA PHE A 270 0.89 3.13 11.51
C PHE A 270 0.21 4.24 10.69
N ALA A 271 -0.50 3.90 9.61
CA ALA A 271 -1.34 4.85 8.88
C ALA A 271 -2.50 5.35 9.76
N ALA A 272 -3.18 4.45 10.50
CA ALA A 272 -4.24 4.85 11.42
C ALA A 272 -3.72 5.82 12.50
N VAL A 273 -2.57 5.50 13.07
CA VAL A 273 -1.87 6.32 14.07
C VAL A 273 -1.49 7.69 13.49
N PHE A 274 -0.90 7.74 12.28
CA PHE A 274 -0.59 8.97 11.55
C PHE A 274 -1.83 9.89 11.41
N PHE A 275 -2.97 9.34 11.00
CA PHE A 275 -4.18 10.15 10.80
C PHE A 275 -4.78 10.70 12.09
N VAL A 276 -4.76 9.91 13.18
CA VAL A 276 -5.19 10.41 14.50
C VAL A 276 -4.26 11.53 14.94
N PHE A 277 -2.95 11.33 14.85
CA PHE A 277 -1.96 12.33 15.24
C PHE A 277 -2.08 13.62 14.45
N PHE A 278 -2.25 13.54 13.14
CA PHE A 278 -2.48 14.73 12.34
C PHE A 278 -3.78 15.47 12.76
N GLY A 279 -4.83 14.72 13.11
CA GLY A 279 -6.04 15.30 13.69
C GLY A 279 -5.78 15.98 15.03
N LEU A 280 -4.99 15.35 15.92
CA LEU A 280 -4.63 15.88 17.24
C LEU A 280 -3.85 17.20 17.13
N SER A 281 -2.99 17.33 16.11
CA SER A 281 -2.22 18.54 15.81
C SER A 281 -3.03 19.63 15.10
N THR A 282 -4.27 19.35 14.68
CA THR A 282 -5.12 20.34 14.01
C THR A 282 -6.06 21.01 15.01
N ASP A 283 -6.01 22.34 15.12
CA ASP A 283 -7.00 23.11 15.88
C ASP A 283 -8.38 23.06 15.18
N PRO A 284 -9.43 22.48 15.81
CA PRO A 284 -10.77 22.45 15.23
C PRO A 284 -11.37 23.84 15.01
N ALA A 285 -11.01 24.83 15.83
CA ALA A 285 -11.48 26.20 15.67
C ALA A 285 -10.92 26.86 14.40
N ALA A 286 -9.81 26.34 13.86
CA ALA A 286 -9.23 26.82 12.62
C ALA A 286 -9.96 26.31 11.35
N ILE A 287 -10.85 25.32 11.47
CA ILE A 287 -11.58 24.74 10.32
C ILE A 287 -12.74 25.63 9.83
N PRO A 288 -13.70 26.08 10.68
CA PRO A 288 -14.85 26.86 10.21
C PRO A 288 -14.51 28.06 9.31
N PRO A 289 -13.46 28.86 9.60
CA PRO A 289 -13.07 29.98 8.73
C PRO A 289 -12.66 29.56 7.32
N VAL A 290 -12.20 28.32 7.14
CA VAL A 290 -11.62 27.83 5.89
C VAL A 290 -12.50 26.80 5.16
N VAL A 291 -13.68 26.46 5.69
CA VAL A 291 -14.62 25.54 5.03
C VAL A 291 -15.02 26.04 3.66
N LEU A 292 -15.29 27.33 3.49
CA LEU A 292 -15.72 27.89 2.21
C LEU A 292 -14.62 27.77 1.12
N PRO A 293 -13.38 28.23 1.33
CA PRO A 293 -12.31 28.01 0.35
C PRO A 293 -12.01 26.53 0.13
N ALA A 294 -12.04 25.69 1.18
CA ALA A 294 -11.85 24.25 1.04
C ALA A 294 -12.96 23.58 0.20
N LEU A 295 -14.21 24.00 0.36
CA LEU A 295 -15.35 23.50 -0.42
C LEU A 295 -15.26 23.92 -1.89
N LEU A 296 -14.92 25.18 -2.16
CA LEU A 296 -14.70 25.66 -3.53
C LEU A 296 -13.58 24.88 -4.19
N LEU A 297 -12.46 24.69 -3.48
CA LEU A 297 -11.34 23.90 -3.97
C LEU A 297 -11.75 22.45 -4.23
N ALA A 298 -12.48 21.82 -3.32
CA ALA A 298 -13.00 20.46 -3.47
C ALA A 298 -13.94 20.32 -4.68
N LEU A 299 -14.81 21.31 -4.93
CA LEU A 299 -15.71 21.29 -6.08
C LEU A 299 -14.95 21.39 -7.41
N ILE A 300 -14.00 22.33 -7.48
CA ILE A 300 -13.14 22.52 -8.66
C ILE A 300 -12.31 21.26 -8.92
N THR A 301 -11.63 20.75 -7.89
CA THR A 301 -10.73 19.60 -8.04
C THR A 301 -11.49 18.30 -8.30
N THR A 302 -12.72 18.17 -7.81
CA THR A 302 -13.61 17.06 -8.20
C THR A 302 -13.85 17.08 -9.71
N GLY A 303 -14.17 18.26 -10.27
CA GLY A 303 -14.38 18.40 -11.71
C GLY A 303 -13.14 18.08 -12.54
N THR A 304 -11.98 18.62 -12.15
CA THR A 304 -10.71 18.36 -12.85
C THR A 304 -10.31 16.90 -12.78
N LYS A 305 -10.52 16.24 -11.63
CA LYS A 305 -10.17 14.82 -11.45
C LYS A 305 -11.10 13.89 -12.21
N ILE A 306 -12.40 14.21 -12.25
CA ILE A 306 -13.34 13.51 -13.13
C ILE A 306 -12.89 13.62 -14.60
N TYR A 307 -12.45 14.81 -15.02
CA TYR A 307 -11.92 14.99 -16.37
C TYR A 307 -10.63 14.20 -16.62
N THR A 308 -9.69 14.17 -15.66
CA THR A 308 -8.48 13.31 -15.76
C THR A 308 -8.88 11.87 -16.05
N GLY A 309 -9.73 11.27 -15.21
CA GLY A 309 -10.11 9.87 -15.36
C GLY A 309 -10.86 9.62 -16.67
N TRP A 310 -11.71 10.56 -17.09
CA TRP A 310 -12.36 10.50 -18.39
C TRP A 310 -11.34 10.49 -19.54
N PHE A 311 -10.37 11.40 -19.51
CA PHE A 311 -9.32 11.52 -20.53
C PHE A 311 -8.44 10.26 -20.59
N ALA A 312 -7.98 9.79 -19.44
CA ALA A 312 -7.16 8.59 -19.32
C ALA A 312 -7.91 7.36 -19.86
N ALA A 313 -9.16 7.17 -19.44
CA ALA A 313 -9.97 6.04 -19.90
C ALA A 313 -10.33 6.15 -21.40
N LYS A 314 -10.50 7.37 -21.92
CA LYS A 314 -10.70 7.60 -23.36
C LYS A 314 -9.47 7.16 -24.17
N ARG A 315 -8.26 7.47 -23.71
CA ARG A 315 -7.01 7.03 -24.37
C ARG A 315 -6.89 5.51 -24.42
N ALA A 316 -7.38 4.82 -23.40
CA ALA A 316 -7.40 3.36 -23.35
C ALA A 316 -8.59 2.72 -24.10
N GLY A 317 -9.35 3.49 -24.89
CA GLY A 317 -10.47 2.95 -25.68
C GLY A 317 -11.69 2.55 -24.85
N VAL A 318 -11.77 2.93 -23.57
CA VAL A 318 -12.90 2.61 -22.70
C VAL A 318 -14.14 3.39 -23.16
N GLY A 319 -15.33 2.77 -23.09
CA GLY A 319 -16.59 3.40 -23.46
C GLY A 319 -17.00 4.54 -22.51
N PRO A 320 -17.93 5.44 -22.91
CA PRO A 320 -18.30 6.64 -22.14
C PRO A 320 -18.72 6.38 -20.68
N ARG A 321 -19.40 5.26 -20.42
CA ARG A 321 -19.79 4.85 -19.05
C ARG A 321 -18.58 4.53 -18.18
N GLY A 322 -17.63 3.76 -18.71
CA GLY A 322 -16.38 3.47 -18.01
C GLY A 322 -15.50 4.71 -17.81
N ARG A 323 -15.56 5.69 -18.71
CA ARG A 323 -14.87 6.99 -18.55
C ARG A 323 -15.40 7.78 -17.35
N LEU A 324 -16.72 7.84 -17.18
CA LEU A 324 -17.33 8.48 -16.01
C LEU A 324 -16.96 7.77 -14.72
N ARG A 325 -16.99 6.42 -14.72
CA ARG A 325 -16.56 5.61 -13.57
C ARG A 325 -15.10 5.87 -13.23
N ALA A 326 -14.21 5.94 -14.23
CA ALA A 326 -12.81 6.28 -14.05
C ALA A 326 -12.64 7.63 -13.37
N GLY A 327 -13.29 8.65 -13.90
CA GLY A 327 -13.27 9.99 -13.35
C GLY A 327 -13.77 10.07 -11.90
N GLY A 328 -14.95 9.53 -11.63
CA GLY A 328 -15.53 9.57 -10.29
C GLY A 328 -14.74 8.78 -9.26
N THR A 329 -14.04 7.74 -9.69
CA THR A 329 -13.22 6.92 -8.79
C THR A 329 -11.97 7.68 -8.32
N LEU A 330 -11.34 8.50 -9.18
CA LEU A 330 -10.11 9.23 -8.84
C LEU A 330 -10.29 10.42 -7.88
N VAL A 331 -11.53 10.80 -7.53
CA VAL A 331 -11.82 12.04 -6.78
C VAL A 331 -11.28 12.03 -5.34
N ALA A 332 -11.17 10.85 -4.72
CA ALA A 332 -10.82 10.72 -3.31
C ALA A 332 -9.40 11.23 -3.02
N ARG A 333 -9.26 12.01 -1.94
CA ARG A 333 -7.98 12.47 -1.38
C ARG A 333 -7.72 11.80 -0.04
N GLY A 334 -6.46 11.78 0.39
CA GLY A 334 -6.08 11.04 1.61
C GLY A 334 -4.72 11.39 2.14
N GLU A 335 -3.98 10.34 2.53
CA GLU A 335 -2.72 10.34 3.29
C GLU A 335 -1.72 11.38 2.80
N PHE A 336 -1.39 11.39 1.50
CA PHE A 336 -0.35 12.27 0.98
C PHE A 336 -0.73 13.74 1.02
N SER A 337 -1.98 14.09 0.77
CA SER A 337 -2.46 15.47 0.89
C SER A 337 -2.25 16.02 2.31
N ILE A 338 -2.39 15.15 3.31
CA ILE A 338 -2.19 15.46 4.72
C ILE A 338 -0.69 15.56 5.06
N VAL A 339 0.14 14.63 4.58
CA VAL A 339 1.61 14.68 4.72
C VAL A 339 2.16 16.00 4.16
N ILE A 340 1.75 16.37 2.95
CA ILE A 340 2.19 17.61 2.29
C ILE A 340 1.80 18.83 3.12
N ALA A 341 0.57 18.87 3.64
CA ALA A 341 0.10 19.95 4.47
C ALA A 341 0.95 20.06 5.75
N GLY A 342 1.20 18.94 6.43
CA GLY A 342 2.03 18.87 7.63
C GLY A 342 3.43 19.44 7.43
N LEU A 343 4.09 19.10 6.32
CA LEU A 343 5.40 19.67 5.95
C LEU A 343 5.32 21.19 5.76
N ALA A 344 4.22 21.69 5.19
CA ALA A 344 4.07 23.10 4.83
C ALA A 344 3.58 24.01 5.97
N VAL A 345 3.03 23.46 7.06
CA VAL A 345 2.52 24.24 8.21
C VAL A 345 3.61 25.14 8.81
N GLY A 346 4.86 24.69 8.82
CA GLY A 346 5.99 25.48 9.34
C GLY A 346 6.29 26.77 8.55
N VAL A 347 5.87 26.83 7.27
CA VAL A 347 6.05 28.01 6.41
C VAL A 347 4.77 28.83 6.29
N GLU A 348 3.62 28.17 6.14
CA GLU A 348 2.31 28.82 6.12
C GLU A 348 1.30 28.01 6.96
N PRO A 349 1.02 28.45 8.20
CA PRO A 349 0.18 27.70 9.13
C PRO A 349 -1.25 27.47 8.63
N ARG A 350 -1.76 28.33 7.74
CA ARG A 350 -3.12 28.23 7.19
C ARG A 350 -3.31 27.06 6.21
N ILE A 351 -2.22 26.47 5.69
CA ILE A 351 -2.29 25.30 4.81
C ILE A 351 -2.89 24.10 5.55
N GLY A 352 -2.50 23.87 6.80
CA GLY A 352 -2.96 22.75 7.62
C GLY A 352 -4.50 22.68 7.68
N PRO A 353 -5.18 23.69 8.25
CA PRO A 353 -6.63 23.69 8.36
C PRO A 353 -7.36 23.58 7.00
N ILE A 354 -6.88 24.25 5.95
CA ILE A 354 -7.48 24.16 4.61
C ILE A 354 -7.35 22.75 4.05
N ALA A 355 -6.18 22.13 4.15
CA ALA A 355 -5.95 20.78 3.68
C ALA A 355 -6.77 19.76 4.47
N THR A 356 -6.86 19.91 5.80
CA THR A 356 -7.71 19.05 6.65
C THR A 356 -9.16 19.12 6.21
N ALA A 357 -9.73 20.33 6.10
CA ALA A 357 -11.10 20.53 5.65
C ALA A 357 -11.34 19.96 4.24
N TYR A 358 -10.41 20.22 3.32
CA TYR A 358 -10.45 19.73 1.94
C TYR A 358 -10.43 18.20 1.84
N VAL A 359 -9.55 17.53 2.59
CA VAL A 359 -9.44 16.07 2.61
C VAL A 359 -10.68 15.45 3.27
N LEU A 360 -11.17 16.01 4.38
CA LEU A 360 -12.41 15.55 5.03
C LEU A 360 -13.62 15.63 4.10
N LEU A 361 -13.72 16.66 3.26
CA LEU A 361 -14.75 16.76 2.25
C LEU A 361 -14.58 15.69 1.17
N LEU A 362 -13.38 15.56 0.59
CA LEU A 362 -13.15 14.70 -0.56
C LEU A 362 -13.08 13.21 -0.25
N VAL A 363 -12.79 12.84 0.98
CA VAL A 363 -12.84 11.43 1.39
C VAL A 363 -14.29 10.93 1.55
N ILE A 364 -15.25 11.83 1.72
CA ILE A 364 -16.70 11.54 1.66
C ILE A 364 -17.20 11.66 0.22
N ILE A 365 -16.87 12.77 -0.46
CA ILE A 365 -17.30 13.03 -1.83
C ILE A 365 -16.74 11.98 -2.80
N GLY A 366 -15.51 11.49 -2.60
CA GLY A 366 -14.85 10.52 -3.48
C GLY A 366 -15.62 9.20 -3.66
N PRO A 367 -15.91 8.45 -2.59
CA PRO A 367 -16.75 7.24 -2.68
C PRO A 367 -18.14 7.50 -3.27
N LEU A 368 -18.75 8.65 -2.94
CA LEU A 368 -20.04 9.05 -3.53
C LEU A 368 -19.92 9.34 -5.02
N ALA A 369 -18.86 10.02 -5.46
CA ALA A 369 -18.56 10.29 -6.85
C ALA A 369 -18.33 8.98 -7.61
N ALA A 370 -17.54 8.06 -7.08
CA ALA A 370 -17.33 6.74 -7.69
C ALA A 370 -18.64 5.97 -7.89
N ARG A 371 -19.58 6.07 -6.94
CA ARG A 371 -20.90 5.45 -7.02
C ARG A 371 -21.83 6.15 -8.02
N TRP A 372 -21.88 7.48 -8.00
CA TRP A 372 -22.98 8.23 -8.64
C TRP A 372 -22.60 8.99 -9.91
N THR A 373 -21.32 9.13 -10.25
CA THR A 373 -20.88 9.82 -11.48
C THR A 373 -21.44 9.20 -12.77
N GLU A 374 -21.49 7.88 -12.88
CA GLU A 374 -22.11 7.21 -14.04
C GLU A 374 -23.63 7.47 -14.14
N PRO A 375 -24.47 7.18 -13.13
CA PRO A 375 -25.92 7.37 -13.24
C PRO A 375 -26.31 8.84 -13.42
N LEU A 376 -25.58 9.78 -12.81
CA LEU A 376 -25.76 11.22 -13.05
C LEU A 376 -25.35 11.58 -14.48
N GLY A 377 -24.15 11.18 -14.91
CA GLY A 377 -23.66 11.46 -16.24
C GLY A 377 -24.53 10.86 -17.35
N ARG A 378 -25.20 9.73 -17.11
CA ARG A 378 -26.18 9.16 -18.06
C ARG A 378 -27.36 10.10 -18.32
N LYS A 379 -27.89 10.76 -17.29
CA LYS A 379 -29.01 11.71 -17.41
C LYS A 379 -28.58 12.99 -18.15
N PHE A 380 -27.38 13.49 -17.86
CA PHE A 380 -26.88 14.73 -18.45
C PHE A 380 -26.34 14.56 -19.87
N LEU A 381 -25.63 13.47 -20.16
CA LEU A 381 -25.03 13.24 -21.48
C LEU A 381 -25.94 12.48 -22.46
N LYS A 382 -27.19 12.17 -22.10
CA LYS A 382 -28.12 11.33 -22.91
C LYS A 382 -27.39 10.13 -23.53
N LEU A 383 -26.62 9.42 -22.71
CA LEU A 383 -25.86 8.23 -23.13
C LEU A 383 -26.81 7.04 -23.25
N ASP A 384 -27.75 7.15 -24.20
CA ASP A 384 -28.64 6.06 -24.59
C ASP A 384 -27.84 4.96 -25.29
N ALA A 385 -28.23 3.73 -24.95
CA ALA A 385 -27.48 2.53 -25.21
C ALA A 385 -27.43 2.19 -26.70
N LYS A 386 -26.26 2.38 -27.31
CA LYS A 386 -25.79 1.52 -28.42
C LYS A 386 -24.68 0.55 -27.99
N GLY A 387 -24.62 0.24 -26.70
CA GLY A 387 -23.86 -0.89 -26.17
C GLY A 387 -24.81 -1.74 -25.33
N GLY A 388 -25.09 -2.96 -25.79
CA GLY A 388 -26.02 -3.91 -25.19
C GLY A 388 -25.69 -4.23 -23.72
N PRO A 389 -26.56 -5.02 -23.05
CA PRO A 389 -26.39 -5.35 -21.64
C PRO A 389 -24.97 -5.83 -21.39
N ALA A 390 -24.36 -5.26 -20.35
CA ALA A 390 -23.08 -5.71 -19.82
C ALA A 390 -23.15 -7.23 -19.71
N GLY A 391 -22.37 -7.92 -20.53
CA GLY A 391 -22.17 -9.34 -20.38
C GLY A 391 -21.65 -9.52 -18.96
N ALA A 392 -22.49 -10.07 -18.09
CA ALA A 392 -22.00 -10.92 -17.03
C ALA A 392 -20.99 -11.83 -17.73
N ALA A 393 -19.70 -11.62 -17.44
CA ALA A 393 -18.71 -12.59 -17.79
C ALA A 393 -19.25 -13.90 -17.19
N LYS A 394 -19.66 -14.83 -18.06
CA LYS A 394 -19.75 -16.22 -17.65
C LYS A 394 -18.37 -16.49 -17.05
N ALA A 395 -18.32 -16.69 -15.74
CA ALA A 395 -17.17 -17.32 -15.12
C ALA A 395 -16.88 -18.53 -16.00
N GLN A 396 -15.74 -18.51 -16.70
CA GLN A 396 -15.22 -19.74 -17.28
C GLN A 396 -15.04 -20.67 -16.08
N PRO A 397 -15.73 -21.83 -16.05
CA PRO A 397 -15.35 -22.86 -15.10
C PRO A 397 -13.86 -23.13 -15.34
N LEU A 398 -13.08 -23.13 -14.27
CA LEU A 398 -11.74 -23.72 -14.26
C LEU A 398 -11.83 -25.06 -15.03
N PRO A 399 -10.95 -25.33 -16.01
CA PRO A 399 -10.89 -26.66 -16.59
C PRO A 399 -10.65 -27.64 -15.44
N ALA A 400 -11.63 -28.52 -15.21
CA ALA A 400 -11.41 -29.70 -14.40
C ALA A 400 -10.30 -30.52 -15.05
N ASP A 401 -9.42 -31.06 -14.22
CA ASP A 401 -8.25 -31.86 -14.59
C ASP A 401 -8.50 -32.73 -15.81
N GLY A 402 -7.72 -32.48 -16.86
CA GLY A 402 -7.73 -33.24 -18.11
C GLY A 402 -6.29 -33.52 -18.54
N ASP A 403 -5.91 -34.77 -18.35
CA ASP A 403 -4.71 -35.49 -18.82
C ASP A 403 -3.91 -34.79 -19.97
N PRO A 404 -2.60 -34.52 -19.80
CA PRO A 404 -1.78 -33.84 -20.80
C PRO A 404 -1.50 -34.63 -22.09
N LEU A 405 -1.91 -35.89 -22.23
CA LEU A 405 -1.46 -36.75 -23.34
C LEU A 405 -2.36 -36.78 -24.59
N ALA A 406 -3.34 -35.88 -24.73
CA ALA A 406 -4.32 -35.96 -25.83
C ALA A 406 -4.36 -34.77 -26.82
N LYS A 407 -3.29 -33.97 -26.93
CA LYS A 407 -3.23 -32.86 -27.91
C LYS A 407 -1.95 -32.83 -28.73
N GLU A 408 -1.67 -33.92 -29.43
CA GLU A 408 -0.64 -33.93 -30.49
C GLU A 408 -1.07 -34.62 -31.80
N SER A 409 -2.37 -34.85 -32.03
CA SER A 409 -2.84 -35.51 -33.27
C SER A 409 -3.71 -34.64 -34.18
N ALA A 410 -3.74 -33.31 -34.01
CA ALA A 410 -4.64 -32.45 -34.78
C ALA A 410 -4.04 -31.08 -35.15
N VAL A 411 -2.78 -31.05 -35.57
CA VAL A 411 -2.22 -29.93 -36.36
C VAL A 411 -1.19 -30.48 -37.35
N ALA A 412 -1.64 -31.31 -38.31
CA ALA A 412 -0.82 -31.73 -39.44
C ALA A 412 -1.71 -32.17 -40.61
N ALA A 413 -2.48 -31.24 -41.17
CA ALA A 413 -3.14 -31.43 -42.45
C ALA A 413 -3.52 -30.07 -43.04
N GLU A 414 -2.54 -29.33 -43.55
CA GLU A 414 -2.75 -28.47 -44.73
C GLU A 414 -1.42 -27.89 -45.24
N SER A 415 -1.35 -27.77 -46.56
CA SER A 415 -0.29 -27.19 -47.40
C SER A 415 0.95 -28.08 -47.65
N GLY A 416 0.95 -28.72 -48.83
CA GLY A 416 2.15 -29.25 -49.45
C GLY A 416 2.88 -28.17 -50.26
N GLY A 417 4.18 -28.40 -50.52
CA GLY A 417 4.96 -27.61 -51.45
C GLY A 417 6.49 -27.76 -51.30
N ALA A 418 7.04 -28.70 -52.07
CA ALA A 418 8.38 -28.72 -52.69
C ALA A 418 9.67 -28.74 -51.83
N GLU A 419 10.42 -29.85 -52.03
CA GLU A 419 11.88 -30.01 -52.16
C GLU A 419 12.84 -29.16 -51.30
N ALA A 420 13.57 -29.84 -50.40
CA ALA A 420 15.01 -30.13 -50.52
C ALA A 420 15.61 -30.55 -49.16
N ALA A 421 16.75 -31.24 -49.21
CA ALA A 421 17.69 -31.57 -48.13
C ALA A 421 17.47 -32.91 -47.39
N VAL A 422 18.01 -33.95 -48.02
CA VAL A 422 18.50 -35.18 -47.40
C VAL A 422 19.68 -34.86 -46.47
N GLY A 423 19.65 -35.36 -45.23
CA GLY A 423 20.86 -35.63 -44.44
C GLY A 423 21.02 -34.84 -43.14
N ALA A 424 20.17 -35.06 -42.12
CA ALA A 424 20.47 -34.70 -40.72
C ALA A 424 19.53 -35.34 -39.67
N GLU A 425 19.09 -36.60 -39.80
CA GLU A 425 18.14 -37.20 -38.83
C GLU A 425 18.63 -38.41 -38.03
N SER A 426 19.86 -38.89 -38.19
CA SER A 426 20.30 -40.07 -37.40
C SER A 426 20.90 -39.75 -36.02
N GLY A 427 21.01 -38.49 -35.60
CA GLY A 427 21.60 -38.10 -34.30
C GLY A 427 20.59 -37.72 -33.21
N ALA A 428 19.38 -37.29 -33.58
CA ALA A 428 18.41 -36.75 -32.62
C ALA A 428 17.59 -37.86 -31.90
N ALA A 429 17.39 -39.00 -32.56
CA ALA A 429 16.60 -40.11 -32.01
C ALA A 429 17.32 -40.90 -30.90
N GLU A 430 18.66 -40.88 -30.87
CA GLU A 430 19.45 -41.61 -29.88
C GLU A 430 19.67 -40.76 -28.59
N SER A 431 19.75 -39.43 -28.73
CA SER A 431 19.80 -38.50 -27.59
C SER A 431 18.50 -38.52 -26.79
N ALA A 432 17.35 -38.48 -27.46
CA ALA A 432 16.03 -38.45 -26.81
C ALA A 432 15.71 -39.75 -26.04
N ARG A 433 16.18 -40.91 -26.52
CA ARG A 433 16.02 -42.19 -25.80
C ARG A 433 16.90 -42.29 -24.55
N SER A 434 18.08 -41.68 -24.56
CA SER A 434 18.98 -41.67 -23.40
C SER A 434 18.49 -40.77 -22.26
N GLU A 435 17.75 -39.71 -22.58
CA GLU A 435 17.25 -38.72 -21.63
C GLU A 435 15.93 -39.18 -20.97
N SER A 436 15.08 -39.87 -21.73
CA SER A 436 13.85 -40.52 -21.23
C SER A 436 14.16 -41.67 -20.25
N ALA A 437 15.19 -42.47 -20.51
CA ALA A 437 15.59 -43.56 -19.61
C ALA A 437 16.17 -43.07 -18.28
N ARG A 438 16.83 -41.89 -18.27
CA ARG A 438 17.36 -41.27 -17.04
C ARG A 438 16.27 -40.65 -16.17
N THR A 439 15.21 -40.13 -16.77
CA THR A 439 14.08 -39.53 -16.04
C THR A 439 13.17 -40.59 -15.42
N GLU A 440 12.95 -41.73 -16.08
CA GLU A 440 12.21 -42.86 -15.48
C GLU A 440 12.96 -43.51 -14.31
N SER A 441 14.29 -43.63 -14.38
CA SER A 441 15.11 -44.16 -13.28
C SER A 441 15.09 -43.25 -12.04
N ALA A 442 15.13 -41.92 -12.23
CA ALA A 442 15.08 -40.98 -11.11
C ALA A 442 13.70 -40.92 -10.46
N ALA A 443 12.62 -41.07 -11.23
CA ALA A 443 11.26 -41.13 -10.71
C ALA A 443 10.99 -42.42 -9.89
N ALA A 444 11.59 -43.54 -10.28
CA ALA A 444 11.47 -44.81 -9.55
C ALA A 444 12.22 -44.78 -8.20
N GLU A 445 13.36 -44.11 -8.13
CA GLU A 445 14.16 -43.98 -6.91
C GLU A 445 13.42 -43.14 -5.85
N VAL A 446 12.86 -42.00 -6.25
CA VAL A 446 12.04 -41.12 -5.39
C VAL A 446 10.75 -41.80 -4.94
N ALA A 447 10.11 -42.61 -5.80
CA ALA A 447 8.93 -43.38 -5.42
C ALA A 447 9.23 -44.48 -4.39
N SER A 448 10.43 -45.06 -4.42
CA SER A 448 10.87 -46.07 -3.45
C SER A 448 11.17 -45.45 -2.07
N GLU A 449 11.71 -44.24 -2.06
CA GLU A 449 12.05 -43.50 -0.84
C GLU A 449 10.78 -43.05 -0.11
N VAL A 450 9.78 -42.55 -0.85
CA VAL A 450 8.46 -42.15 -0.33
C VAL A 450 7.62 -43.35 0.14
N ALA A 451 7.82 -44.54 -0.45
CA ALA A 451 7.14 -45.77 -0.02
C ALA A 451 7.75 -46.37 1.27
N SER A 452 9.01 -46.04 1.60
CA SER A 452 9.66 -46.52 2.82
C SER A 452 9.27 -45.74 4.09
N GLU A 453 8.69 -44.55 3.93
CA GLU A 453 8.26 -43.68 5.05
C GLU A 453 6.76 -43.77 5.39
N ARG A 454 5.97 -44.61 4.70
CA ARG A 454 4.52 -44.74 4.93
C ARG A 454 4.10 -46.14 5.38
N GLU A 455 4.04 -46.27 6.71
CA GLU A 455 3.04 -46.95 7.58
C GLU A 455 3.56 -48.03 8.56
N PRO A 456 2.91 -48.20 9.75
CA PRO A 456 1.75 -47.45 10.28
C PRO A 456 2.00 -46.77 11.64
N ALA A 457 1.46 -45.55 11.76
CA ALA A 457 1.25 -44.85 13.03
C ALA A 457 0.05 -45.40 13.84
N ALA A 458 -0.28 -46.68 13.69
CA ALA A 458 -1.41 -47.33 14.35
C ALA A 458 -1.05 -48.05 15.67
N GLU A 459 0.24 -48.16 16.03
CA GLU A 459 0.68 -48.87 17.25
C GLU A 459 1.12 -47.94 18.40
N ARG A 460 1.25 -46.63 18.17
CA ARG A 460 1.67 -45.65 19.21
C ARG A 460 0.53 -44.94 19.93
N ALA A 461 -0.72 -45.19 19.58
CA ALA A 461 -1.89 -44.64 20.28
C ALA A 461 -2.56 -45.63 21.27
N ALA A 462 -2.07 -46.88 21.37
CA ALA A 462 -2.63 -47.91 22.25
C ALA A 462 -1.85 -48.13 23.56
N VAL A 463 -0.75 -47.40 23.80
CA VAL A 463 0.11 -47.55 25.00
C VAL A 463 0.01 -46.35 25.96
N THR A 464 -0.76 -45.31 25.61
CA THR A 464 -0.87 -44.09 26.44
C THR A 464 -2.28 -43.83 27.01
N SER A 465 -3.21 -44.79 26.87
CA SER A 465 -4.57 -44.70 27.42
C SER A 465 -4.98 -45.85 28.34
N ALA A 466 -4.02 -46.71 28.76
CA ALA A 466 -4.26 -47.85 29.65
C ALA A 466 -3.57 -47.73 31.03
N GLY A 467 -3.17 -46.52 31.45
CA GLY A 467 -2.46 -46.29 32.72
C GLY A 467 -3.22 -45.52 33.79
N GLU A 468 -4.42 -45.00 33.49
CA GLU A 468 -5.09 -44.04 34.37
C GLU A 468 -6.55 -44.41 34.62
N GLN A 469 -6.72 -45.62 35.18
CA GLN A 469 -7.95 -46.04 35.89
C GLN A 469 -7.66 -47.35 36.64
N ASP A 470 -7.02 -47.23 37.80
CA ASP A 470 -7.18 -48.21 38.88
C ASP A 470 -6.75 -47.61 40.24
N GLY A 471 -7.61 -47.74 41.25
CA GLY A 471 -7.28 -47.52 42.68
C GLY A 471 -7.59 -46.13 43.25
N ALA A 472 -8.87 -45.76 43.35
CA ALA A 472 -9.57 -45.70 44.64
C ALA A 472 -8.79 -46.18 45.89
N GLY A 473 -8.78 -45.35 46.94
CA GLY A 473 -9.01 -45.82 48.30
C GLY A 473 -7.84 -45.79 49.29
N ASP A 474 -8.00 -44.88 50.25
CA ASP A 474 -7.91 -45.19 51.69
C ASP A 474 -6.63 -44.84 52.48
N SER A 475 -6.90 -44.32 53.67
CA SER A 475 -6.07 -44.23 54.89
C SER A 475 -4.88 -43.25 54.88
N ALA A 476 -4.93 -42.12 55.60
CA ALA A 476 -4.93 -41.91 57.04
C ALA A 476 -3.52 -41.74 57.67
N THR A 477 -3.46 -40.75 58.55
CA THR A 477 -2.57 -40.59 59.73
C THR A 477 -1.22 -39.87 59.64
N ARG A 478 -1.07 -38.98 60.66
CA ARG A 478 0.12 -38.63 61.45
C ARG A 478 1.07 -37.58 60.84
N SER A 479 1.06 -36.36 61.41
CA SER A 479 1.90 -35.89 62.54
C SER A 479 3.37 -35.78 62.12
N SER A 480 4.12 -34.71 62.33
CA SER A 480 4.20 -33.75 63.43
C SER A 480 5.35 -32.78 63.08
N SER A 481 5.32 -31.57 63.66
CA SER A 481 6.46 -30.79 64.20
C SER A 481 7.80 -30.75 63.40
N THR A 482 8.52 -29.64 63.28
CA THR A 482 9.06 -28.82 64.37
C THR A 482 9.91 -27.70 63.71
N THR A 483 9.80 -26.47 64.22
CA THR A 483 10.87 -25.46 64.51
C THR A 483 11.99 -25.21 63.49
N GLY A 484 12.43 -23.99 63.19
CA GLY A 484 12.23 -22.68 63.82
C GLY A 484 13.36 -21.71 63.45
N SER A 485 13.32 -20.53 64.11
CA SER A 485 14.30 -19.42 64.14
C SER A 485 14.50 -18.60 62.86
N SER A 486 14.21 -17.29 62.75
CA SER A 486 14.38 -16.07 63.58
C SER A 486 15.69 -15.30 63.35
N GLY A 487 15.55 -13.96 63.26
CA GLY A 487 16.60 -12.92 63.14
C GLY A 487 16.39 -12.05 61.88
N GLY A 488 15.98 -10.78 61.91
CA GLY A 488 16.11 -9.73 62.92
C GLY A 488 17.36 -8.89 62.63
N GLY A 489 17.21 -7.67 62.08
CA GLY A 489 18.33 -6.76 61.86
C GLY A 489 17.99 -5.50 61.08
N SER A 490 17.62 -4.44 61.81
CA SER A 490 17.58 -3.04 61.39
C SER A 490 18.98 -2.43 61.29
N GLY A 491 19.19 -1.44 60.41
CA GLY A 491 20.30 -0.49 60.57
C GLY A 491 20.66 0.33 59.32
N SER A 492 20.54 1.66 59.48
CA SER A 492 21.04 2.80 58.69
C SER A 492 20.54 3.01 57.26
#